data_AF-A0A372M868-F1
#
_entry.id   AF-A0A372M868-F1
#
_cell.length_a   1.000
_cell.length_b   1.000
_cell.length_c   1.000
_cell.angle_alpha   90.00
_cell.angle_beta   90.00
_cell.angle_gamma   90.00
#
_symmetry.space_group_name_H-M   'P 1'
#
loop_
_entity.id
_entity.type
_entity.pdbx_description
1 polymer ?
#
loop_
_entity_poly.entity_id
_entity_poly.type
_entity_poly.pdbx_seq_one_letter_code
_entity_poly.pdbx_strand_id
1 'polypeptide(L)' 'MAGNSTVEGVVAAEWCSMLGLVTPSLEGNFFDLGGNSLLAVTLVERIESRLGVELSLEDFFLDGRLSVLLDLARSEVR' A
#
# COMPACT_ATOMS: atom_id res chain seq x y z
N MET A 1 12.92 16.87 -2.61
CA MET A 1 11.74 16.12 -2.14
C MET A 1 11.04 15.60 -3.39
N ALA A 2 11.32 14.36 -3.77
CA ALA A 2 10.80 13.79 -5.01
C ALA A 2 9.27 13.67 -4.90
N GLY A 3 8.57 14.20 -5.89
CA GLY A 3 7.12 14.18 -5.97
C GLY A 3 6.64 12.74 -6.07
N ASN A 4 6.00 12.26 -5.01
CA ASN A 4 5.24 11.02 -5.02
C ASN A 4 3.78 11.27 -5.45
N SER A 5 3.56 12.23 -6.37
CA SER A 5 2.22 12.65 -6.82
C SER A 5 1.48 11.60 -7.65
N THR A 6 2.09 10.44 -7.91
CA THR A 6 1.44 9.30 -8.56
C THR A 6 0.89 8.33 -7.52
N VAL A 7 -0.13 7.57 -7.91
CA VAL A 7 -0.69 6.48 -7.08
C VAL A 7 0.42 5.56 -6.57
N GLU A 8 1.37 5.18 -7.43
CA GLU A 8 2.45 4.30 -6.99
C GLU A 8 3.36 4.93 -5.95
N GLY A 9 3.65 6.22 -6.11
CA GLY A 9 4.49 6.96 -5.17
C GLY A 9 3.86 7.05 -3.78
N VAL A 10 2.56 7.34 -3.70
CA VAL A 10 1.84 7.43 -2.42
C VAL A 10 1.79 6.07 -1.74
N VAL A 11 1.36 5.04 -2.47
CA VAL A 11 1.22 3.67 -1.95
C VAL A 11 2.58 3.14 -1.48
N ALA A 12 3.63 3.29 -2.29
CA ALA A 12 4.98 2.86 -1.94
C ALA A 12 5.54 3.60 -0.71
N ALA A 13 5.26 4.90 -0.58
CA ALA A 13 5.72 5.70 0.54
C ALA A 13 5.05 5.27 1.86
N GLU A 14 3.73 5.07 1.85
CA GLU A 14 3.02 4.60 3.04
C GLU A 14 3.42 3.16 3.40
N TRP A 15 3.61 2.28 2.41
CA TRP A 15 4.12 0.93 2.59
C TRP A 15 5.48 0.91 3.31
N CYS A 16 6.44 1.69 2.81
CA CYS A 16 7.77 1.80 3.40
C CYS A 16 7.73 2.41 4.80
N SER A 17 6.86 3.39 5.01
CA SER A 17 6.65 4.04 6.31
C SER A 17 6.16 3.05 7.37
N MET A 18 5.22 2.16 7.02
CA MET A 18 4.67 1.14 7.93
C MET A 18 5.66 0.04 8.26
N LEU A 19 6.46 -0.39 7.29
CA LEU A 19 7.42 -1.49 7.45
C LEU A 19 8.83 -1.02 7.85
N GLY A 20 9.08 0.29 7.91
CA GLY A 20 10.40 0.84 8.17
C GLY A 20 11.44 0.52 7.07
N LEU A 21 10.99 0.35 5.83
CA LEU A 21 11.85 0.02 4.70
C LEU A 21 12.38 1.26 4.00
N VAL A 22 13.60 1.17 3.46
CA VAL A 22 14.18 2.25 2.63
C VAL A 22 13.64 2.21 1.21
N THR A 23 13.38 1.01 0.69
CA THR A 23 12.87 0.79 -0.66
C THR A 23 11.77 -0.26 -0.68
N PRO A 24 10.66 -0.01 -1.39
CA PRO A 24 9.59 -0.98 -1.54
C PRO A 24 10.00 -2.14 -2.45
N SER A 25 9.46 -3.33 -2.21
CA SER A 25 9.55 -4.47 -3.14
C SER A 25 8.16 -4.79 -3.66
N LEU A 26 7.97 -4.79 -4.98
CA LEU A 26 6.68 -5.06 -5.63
C LEU A 26 6.14 -6.47 -5.32
N GLU A 27 7.04 -7.44 -5.28
CA GLU A 27 6.75 -8.85 -4.97
C GLU A 27 6.84 -9.13 -3.47
N GLY A 28 7.22 -8.12 -2.67
CA GLY A 28 7.35 -8.25 -1.23
C GLY A 28 5.97 -8.36 -0.58
N ASN A 29 5.75 -9.45 0.15
CA ASN A 29 4.56 -9.62 0.95
C ASN A 29 4.67 -8.81 2.25
N PHE A 30 3.64 -8.04 2.58
CA PHE A 30 3.56 -7.17 3.74
C PHE A 30 3.81 -7.93 5.04
N PHE A 31 3.20 -9.10 5.19
CA PHE A 31 3.26 -9.91 6.40
C PHE A 31 4.63 -10.57 6.58
N ASP A 32 5.25 -11.01 5.47
CA ASP A 32 6.62 -11.57 5.50
C ASP A 32 7.67 -10.51 5.85
N LEU A 33 7.41 -9.25 5.51
CA LEU A 33 8.30 -8.12 5.80
C LEU A 33 8.13 -7.57 7.23
N GLY A 34 7.32 -8.23 8.07
CA GLY A 34 7.08 -7.85 9.47
C GLY A 34 5.83 -7.00 9.69
N GLY A 35 4.99 -6.84 8.66
CA GLY A 35 3.68 -6.25 8.76
C GLY A 35 2.71 -7.13 9.57
N ASN A 36 1.69 -6.51 10.15
CA ASN A 36 0.64 -7.20 10.89
C ASN A 36 -0.73 -6.63 10.51
N SER A 37 -1.81 -7.27 10.96
CA SER A 37 -3.18 -6.86 10.61
C SER A 37 -3.50 -5.41 11.00
N LEU A 38 -2.98 -4.91 12.12
CA LEU A 38 -3.22 -3.52 12.54
C LEU A 38 -2.48 -2.53 11.62
N LEU A 39 -1.22 -2.83 11.27
CA LEU A 39 -0.46 -2.03 10.32
C LEU A 39 -1.07 -2.09 8.92
N ALA A 40 -1.63 -3.24 8.51
CA ALA A 40 -2.30 -3.42 7.23
C ALA A 40 -3.56 -2.55 7.13
N VAL A 41 -4.42 -2.57 8.16
CA VAL A 41 -5.60 -1.69 8.23
C VAL A 41 -5.17 -0.23 8.20
N THR A 42 -4.20 0.16 9.02
CA THR A 42 -3.70 1.54 9.09
C THR A 42 -3.09 1.99 7.75
N LEU A 43 -2.39 1.10 7.04
CA LEU A 43 -1.82 1.35 5.73
C LEU A 43 -2.92 1.67 4.71
N VAL A 44 -3.94 0.81 4.64
CA VAL A 44 -5.06 0.97 3.71
C VAL A 44 -5.79 2.28 3.97
N GLU A 45 -6.20 2.55 5.21
CA GLU A 45 -6.89 3.79 5.59
C GLU A 45 -6.11 5.05 5.19
N ARG A 46 -4.78 5.02 5.33
CA ARG A 46 -3.91 6.14 4.94
C ARG A 46 -3.84 6.35 3.44
N ILE A 47 -3.83 5.26 2.67
CA ILE A 47 -3.80 5.33 1.21
C ILE A 47 -5.15 5.84 0.69
N GLU A 48 -6.25 5.29 1.21
CA GLU A 48 -7.62 5.74 0.94
C GLU A 48 -7.77 7.24 1.25
N SER A 49 -7.32 7.68 2.42
CA SER A 49 -7.38 9.09 2.82
C SER A 49 -6.57 10.02 1.92
N ARG A 50 -5.46 9.56 1.34
CA ARG A 50 -4.59 10.39 0.49
C ARG A 50 -4.98 10.42 -0.98
N LEU A 51 -5.45 9.29 -1.49
CA LEU A 51 -5.82 9.16 -2.90
C LEU A 51 -7.32 9.34 -3.13
N GLY A 52 -8.15 9.29 -2.08
CA GLY A 52 -9.60 9.34 -2.18
C GLY A 52 -10.21 8.09 -2.81
N VAL A 53 -9.57 6.94 -2.61
CA VAL A 53 -9.98 5.62 -3.14
C VAL A 53 -10.53 4.75 -2.02
N GLU A 54 -11.19 3.66 -2.37
CA GLU A 54 -11.64 2.63 -1.43
C GLU A 54 -10.96 1.30 -1.80
N LEU A 55 -10.11 0.77 -0.93
CA LEU A 55 -9.34 -0.45 -1.20
C LEU A 55 -9.97 -1.64 -0.50
N SER A 56 -10.12 -2.74 -1.23
CA SER A 56 -10.57 -4.00 -0.66
C SER A 56 -9.51 -4.59 0.27
N LEU A 57 -9.75 -4.47 1.59
CA LEU A 57 -8.93 -5.13 2.60
C LEU A 57 -8.92 -6.65 2.43
N GLU A 58 -10.04 -7.24 1.97
CA GLU A 58 -10.15 -8.68 1.72
C GLU A 58 -9.15 -9.13 0.66
N ASP A 59 -9.06 -8.43 -0.47
CA ASP A 59 -8.10 -8.75 -1.54
C ASP A 59 -6.66 -8.55 -1.07
N PHE A 60 -6.40 -7.52 -0.25
CA PHE A 60 -5.08 -7.31 0.32
C PHE A 60 -4.68 -8.40 1.33
N PHE A 61 -5.61 -8.92 2.13
CA PHE A 61 -5.33 -10.05 3.02
C PHE A 61 -5.15 -11.37 2.25
N LEU A 62 -5.85 -11.54 1.13
CA LEU A 62 -5.70 -12.70 0.25
C LEU A 62 -4.30 -12.72 -0.39
N ASP A 63 -3.83 -11.56 -0.84
CA ASP A 63 -2.53 -11.40 -1.46
C ASP A 63 -1.86 -10.09 -1.00
N GLY A 64 -1.11 -10.21 0.10
CA GLY A 64 -0.47 -9.10 0.78
C GLY A 64 0.73 -8.49 0.04
N ARG A 65 0.80 -8.54 -1.29
CA ARG A 65 1.90 -7.95 -2.07
C ARG A 65 1.63 -6.49 -2.39
N LEU A 66 2.71 -5.71 -2.50
CA LEU A 66 2.62 -4.31 -2.93
C LEU A 66 2.03 -4.17 -4.34
N SER A 67 2.36 -5.09 -5.26
CA SER A 67 1.81 -5.10 -6.62
C SER A 67 0.27 -5.17 -6.64
N VAL A 68 -0.33 -5.96 -5.77
CA VAL A 68 -1.79 -6.08 -5.63
C VAL A 68 -2.39 -4.77 -5.14
N LEU A 69 -1.81 -4.20 -4.10
CA LEU A 69 -2.29 -2.94 -3.54
C LEU A 69 -2.21 -1.77 -4.54
N LEU A 70 -1.19 -1.76 -5.38
CA LEU A 70 -1.04 -0.81 -6.48
C LEU A 70 -2.10 -1.00 -7.56
N ASP A 71 -2.42 -2.25 -7.90
CA ASP A 71 -3.43 -2.56 -8.90
C ASP A 71 -4.82 -2.11 -8.44
N LEU A 72 -5.17 -2.43 -7.18
CA LEU A 72 -6.40 -1.97 -6.53
C LEU A 72 -6.48 -0.43 -6.54
N ALA A 73 -5.44 0.26 -6.07
CA ALA A 73 -5.44 1.72 -6.02
C ALA A 73 -5.52 2.37 -7.41
N ARG A 74 -4.89 1.79 -8.43
CA ARG A 74 -4.97 2.29 -9.80
C ARG A 74 -6.34 2.06 -10.43
N SER A 75 -7.01 0.97 -10.09
CA SER A 75 -8.37 0.67 -10.58
C SER A 75 -9.40 1.69 -10.09
N GLU A 76 -9.22 2.24 -8.89
CA GLU A 76 -10.13 3.20 -8.27
C GLU A 76 -9.91 4.65 -8.73
N VAL A 77 -8.68 5.02 -9.09
CA VAL A 77 -8.37 6.37 -9.60
C VAL A 77 -8.78 6.48 -11.07
N ARG A 78 -9.96 7.03 -11.33
CA ARG A 78 -10.46 7.39 -12.68
C ARG A 78 -9.95 8.72 -13.21
#